data_AF-A0A257R2R9-F1
#
_entry.id   AF-A0A257R2R9-F1
#
_cell.length_a   1.000
_cell.length_b   1.000
_cell.length_c   1.000
_cell.angle_alpha   90.00
_cell.angle_beta   90.00
_cell.angle_gamma   90.00
#
_symmetry.space_group_name_H-M   'P 1'
#
loop_
_entity.id
_entity.type
_entity.pdbx_description
1 polymer ?
#
loop_
_entity_poly.entity_id
_entity_poly.type
_entity_poly.pdbx_seq_one_letter_code
_entity_poly.pdbx_strand_id
1 'polypeptide(L)'
;QTSTVAKPILPRRPAWLLAPVPEAAAAAGLLRALLADPALQRRIGEEPRLGRILRPLCHSLGLKLPAMLRLAPRARRTPRPKPEPVPHNTDCSGAKLPRRFRPPAWLRRRERLHDPPGW
;
A
#
# COMPACT_ATOMS: atom_id res chain seq x y z
N GLN A 1 -27.29 12.21 1.92
CA GLN A 1 -27.12 10.75 2.07
C GLN A 1 -25.68 10.41 1.67
N THR A 2 -24.76 10.35 2.63
CA THR A 2 -23.34 10.03 2.38
C THR A 2 -23.11 8.54 2.57
N SER A 3 -23.49 7.75 1.57
CA SER A 3 -23.20 6.31 1.54
C SER A 3 -21.68 6.12 1.54
N THR A 4 -21.15 5.67 2.68
CA THR A 4 -19.73 5.29 2.78
C THR A 4 -19.55 4.00 1.98
N VAL A 5 -19.17 4.11 0.71
CA VAL A 5 -18.94 2.96 -0.16
C VAL A 5 -17.75 2.18 0.40
N ALA A 6 -18.02 1.00 0.95
CA ALA A 6 -16.97 0.09 1.39
C ALA A 6 -16.04 -0.23 0.21
N LYS A 7 -14.74 -0.08 0.40
CA LYS A 7 -13.76 -0.30 -0.68
C LYS A 7 -13.76 -1.78 -1.07
N PRO A 8 -14.04 -2.14 -2.33
CA PRO A 8 -14.02 -3.53 -2.74
C PRO A 8 -12.61 -4.11 -2.61
N ILE A 9 -12.51 -5.31 -2.03
CA ILE A 9 -11.24 -6.05 -1.95
C ILE A 9 -11.03 -6.71 -3.31
N LEU A 10 -10.19 -6.09 -4.14
CA LEU A 10 -9.84 -6.63 -5.45
C LEU A 10 -8.72 -7.68 -5.35
N PRO A 11 -8.74 -8.72 -6.21
CA PRO A 11 -7.65 -9.68 -6.29
C PRO A 11 -6.31 -8.99 -6.58
N ARG A 12 -5.25 -9.43 -5.91
CA ARG A 12 -3.89 -8.88 -6.10
C ARG A 12 -3.06 -9.62 -7.14
N ARG A 13 -3.56 -10.76 -7.64
CA ARG A 13 -2.88 -11.56 -8.67
C ARG A 13 -2.90 -10.86 -10.03
N PRO A 14 -1.84 -10.97 -10.86
CA PRO A 14 -1.88 -10.46 -12.22
C PRO A 14 -2.93 -11.19 -13.05
N ALA A 15 -3.41 -10.56 -14.13
CA ALA A 15 -4.35 -11.13 -15.11
C ALA A 15 -5.68 -11.63 -14.51
N TRP A 16 -6.04 -11.18 -13.30
CA TRP A 16 -7.20 -11.71 -12.60
C TRP A 16 -8.52 -11.44 -13.32
N LEU A 17 -8.58 -10.40 -14.16
CA LEU A 17 -9.80 -9.99 -14.87
C LEU A 17 -10.13 -10.89 -16.06
N LEU A 18 -9.14 -11.63 -16.58
CA LEU A 18 -9.33 -12.50 -17.75
C LEU A 18 -10.21 -13.73 -17.46
N ALA A 19 -10.26 -14.19 -16.20
CA ALA A 19 -11.08 -15.33 -15.80
C ALA A 19 -12.58 -14.99 -15.69
N PRO A 20 -12.99 -13.92 -14.97
CA PRO A 20 -14.40 -13.55 -14.86
C PRO A 20 -14.94 -12.77 -16.08
N VAL A 21 -14.07 -12.11 -16.87
CA VAL A 21 -14.47 -11.27 -18.01
C VAL A 21 -13.63 -11.63 -19.23
N PRO A 22 -14.09 -12.52 -20.11
CA PRO A 22 -13.31 -12.96 -21.27
C PRO A 22 -13.05 -11.83 -22.28
N GLU A 23 -13.95 -10.85 -22.40
CA GLU A 23 -13.80 -9.65 -23.26
C GLU A 23 -12.62 -8.79 -22.85
N ALA A 24 -12.15 -8.93 -21.60
CA ALA A 24 -10.96 -8.24 -21.12
C ALA A 24 -9.70 -8.64 -21.93
N ALA A 25 -9.68 -9.80 -22.58
CA ALA A 25 -8.60 -10.18 -23.48
C ALA A 25 -8.52 -9.25 -24.72
N ALA A 26 -9.67 -8.90 -25.31
CA ALA A 26 -9.72 -7.95 -26.43
C ALA A 26 -9.29 -6.54 -25.98
N ALA A 27 -9.78 -6.10 -24.81
CA ALA A 27 -9.37 -4.84 -24.21
C ALA A 27 -7.86 -4.78 -23.93
N ALA A 28 -7.24 -5.91 -23.54
CA ALA A 28 -5.80 -6.00 -23.34
C ALA A 28 -5.02 -5.80 -24.66
N GLY A 29 -5.55 -6.31 -25.79
CA GLY A 29 -5.00 -6.07 -27.12
C GLY A 29 -5.06 -4.60 -27.54
N LEU A 30 -6.23 -3.96 -27.36
CA LEU A 30 -6.42 -2.54 -27.64
C LEU A 30 -5.50 -1.65 -26.81
N LEU A 31 -5.41 -1.93 -25.50
CA LEU A 31 -4.53 -1.18 -24.61
C LEU A 31 -3.06 -1.36 -24.99
N ARG A 32 -2.66 -2.55 -25.44
CA ARG A 32 -1.29 -2.78 -25.93
C ARG A 32 -0.99 -1.94 -27.17
N ALA A 33 -1.92 -1.88 -28.13
CA ALA A 33 -1.76 -1.03 -29.32
C ALA A 33 -1.68 0.45 -28.94
N LEU A 34 -2.54 0.89 -28.02
CA LEU A 34 -2.54 2.27 -27.52
C LEU A 34 -1.21 2.63 -26.82
N LEU A 35 -0.66 1.75 -25.99
CA LEU A 35 0.63 1.95 -25.32
C LEU A 35 1.83 1.90 -26.28
N ALA A 36 1.65 1.33 -27.48
CA ALA A 36 2.67 1.35 -28.53
C ALA A 36 2.76 2.69 -29.27
N ASP A 37 1.73 3.54 -29.19
CA ASP A 37 1.71 4.86 -29.83
C ASP A 37 2.73 5.82 -29.17
N PRO A 38 3.76 6.29 -29.92
CA PRO A 38 4.77 7.21 -29.41
C PRO A 38 4.20 8.52 -28.84
N ALA A 39 3.08 9.02 -29.38
CA ALA A 39 2.46 10.25 -28.89
C ALA A 39 1.95 10.07 -27.46
N LEU A 40 1.36 8.92 -27.14
CA LEU A 40 0.93 8.60 -25.79
C LEU A 40 2.12 8.42 -24.85
N GLN A 41 3.21 7.79 -25.30
CA GLN A 41 4.40 7.61 -24.47
C GLN A 41 4.99 8.96 -24.03
N ARG A 42 5.01 9.95 -24.92
CA ARG A 42 5.45 11.33 -24.61
C ARG A 42 4.56 11.96 -23.54
N ARG A 43 3.23 11.86 -23.69
CA ARG A 43 2.27 12.37 -22.70
C ARG A 43 2.43 11.71 -21.33
N ILE A 44 2.73 10.41 -21.27
CA ILE A 44 3.00 9.71 -20.00
C ILE A 44 4.27 10.26 -19.34
N GLY A 45 5.29 10.63 -20.13
CA GLY A 45 6.50 11.28 -19.64
C GLY A 45 6.24 12.66 -19.04
N GLU A 46 5.39 13.46 -19.70
CA GLU A 46 4.98 14.79 -19.23
C GLU A 46 4.06 14.73 -18.00
N GLU A 47 3.14 13.75 -17.96
CA GLU A 47 2.19 13.56 -16.87
C GLU A 47 2.33 12.18 -16.19
N PRO A 48 3.18 12.06 -15.15
CA PRO A 48 3.38 10.81 -14.41
C PRO A 48 2.13 10.28 -13.70
N ARG A 49 1.08 11.09 -13.54
CA ARG A 49 -0.21 10.68 -12.96
C ARG A 49 -0.91 9.65 -13.84
N LEU A 50 -0.85 9.81 -15.17
CA LEU A 50 -1.36 8.84 -16.14
C LEU A 50 -0.72 7.48 -15.92
N GLY A 51 0.60 7.46 -15.69
CA GLY A 51 1.31 6.22 -15.43
C GLY A 51 0.85 5.52 -14.15
N ARG A 52 0.42 6.24 -13.11
CA ARG A 52 -0.10 5.64 -11.87
C ARG A 52 -1.45 4.95 -12.07
N ILE A 53 -2.27 5.45 -12.98
CA ILE A 53 -3.58 4.90 -13.34
C ILE A 53 -3.42 3.69 -14.27
N LEU A 54 -2.51 3.77 -15.24
CA LEU A 54 -2.29 2.71 -16.24
C LEU A 54 -1.64 1.45 -15.65
N ARG A 55 -0.80 1.58 -14.62
CA ARG A 55 -0.14 0.43 -13.96
C ARG A 55 -1.10 -0.63 -13.42
N PRO A 56 -2.09 -0.29 -12.56
CA PRO A 56 -3.02 -1.29 -12.05
C PRO A 56 -3.86 -1.92 -13.16
N LEU A 57 -4.19 -1.16 -14.22
CA LEU A 57 -4.90 -1.70 -15.40
C LEU A 57 -4.05 -2.71 -16.17
N CYS A 58 -2.78 -2.43 -16.41
CA CYS A 58 -1.85 -3.38 -17.02
C CYS A 58 -1.75 -4.66 -16.17
N HIS A 59 -1.68 -4.52 -14.85
CA HIS A 59 -1.60 -5.66 -13.92
C HIS A 59 -2.89 -6.51 -13.94
N SER A 60 -4.07 -5.90 -13.91
CA SER A 60 -5.36 -6.63 -13.91
C SER A 60 -5.60 -7.37 -15.22
N LEU A 61 -5.12 -6.82 -16.34
CA LEU A 61 -5.20 -7.43 -17.68
C LEU A 61 -4.03 -8.38 -18.00
N GLY A 62 -3.03 -8.50 -17.12
CA GLY A 62 -1.89 -9.38 -17.35
C GLY A 62 -0.89 -8.87 -18.40
N LEU A 63 -0.91 -7.57 -18.71
CA LEU A 63 0.01 -6.97 -19.67
C LEU A 63 1.39 -6.73 -19.05
N LYS A 64 2.44 -6.99 -19.83
CA LYS A 64 3.81 -6.63 -19.47
C LYS A 64 3.94 -5.11 -19.40
N LEU A 65 4.38 -4.61 -18.25
CA LEU A 65 4.49 -3.17 -18.02
C LEU A 65 5.63 -2.57 -18.86
N PRO A 66 5.34 -1.61 -19.77
CA PRO A 66 6.37 -0.98 -20.60
C PRO A 66 7.30 -0.10 -19.77
N ALA A 67 8.52 0.15 -20.27
CA ALA A 67 9.58 0.84 -19.52
C ALA A 67 9.16 2.23 -19.00
N MET A 68 8.45 3.00 -19.83
CA MET A 68 7.89 4.32 -19.48
C MET A 68 6.93 4.29 -18.28
N LEU A 69 6.30 3.14 -18.03
CA LEU A 69 5.39 2.91 -16.90
C LEU A 69 6.07 2.25 -15.71
N ARG A 70 7.38 2.01 -15.73
CA ARG A 70 8.10 1.47 -14.56
C ARG A 70 8.40 2.61 -13.59
N LEU A 71 8.31 2.34 -12.28
CA LEU A 71 8.76 3.33 -11.28
C LEU A 71 10.28 3.20 -11.22
N ALA A 72 10.97 4.32 -11.00
CA ALA A 72 12.37 4.26 -10.59
C ALA A 72 12.48 3.35 -9.35
N PRO A 73 13.50 2.50 -9.28
CA PRO A 73 13.76 1.69 -8.09
C PRO A 73 13.77 2.59 -6.85
N ARG A 74 12.95 2.27 -5.85
CA ARG A 74 12.97 3.03 -4.60
C ARG A 74 14.33 2.82 -3.94
N ALA A 75 15.04 3.90 -3.65
CA ALA A 75 16.30 3.83 -2.90
C ALA A 75 16.06 2.98 -1.64
N ARG A 76 16.89 1.96 -1.44
CA ARG A 76 16.82 1.12 -0.23
C ARG A 76 17.01 2.06 0.95
N ARG A 77 16.01 2.13 1.84
CA ARG A 77 16.17 2.83 3.11
C ARG A 77 17.36 2.20 3.82
N THR A 78 18.33 3.02 4.21
CA THR A 78 19.40 2.58 5.10
C THR A 78 18.76 1.91 6.31
N PRO A 79 19.27 0.73 6.75
CA PRO A 79 18.76 0.09 7.94
C PRO A 79 18.78 1.10 9.08
N ARG A 80 17.64 1.31 9.74
CA ARG A 80 17.60 2.16 10.92
C ARG A 80 18.56 1.54 11.94
N PRO A 81 19.50 2.30 12.53
CA PRO A 81 20.40 1.77 13.54
C PRO A 81 19.57 1.11 14.63
N LYS A 82 19.93 -0.12 14.96
CA LYS A 82 19.30 -0.88 16.04
C LYS A 82 19.50 -0.05 17.31
N PRO A 83 18.43 0.28 18.06
CA PRO A 83 18.59 1.06 19.29
C PRO A 83 19.59 0.35 20.19
N GLU A 84 20.61 1.08 20.64
CA GLU A 84 21.58 0.55 21.59
C GLU A 84 20.85 0.02 22.83
N PRO A 85 21.27 -1.14 23.36
CA PRO A 85 20.74 -1.61 24.63
C PRO A 85 21.12 -0.56 25.69
N VAL A 86 20.10 0.10 26.24
CA VAL A 86 20.27 0.96 27.41
C VAL A 86 20.91 0.10 28.51
N PRO A 87 22.02 0.53 29.15
CA PRO A 87 22.61 -0.23 30.25
C PRO A 87 21.54 -0.38 31.34
N HIS A 88 21.08 -1.63 31.51
CA HIS A 88 20.30 -2.00 32.67
C HIS A 88 21.26 -1.94 33.86
N ASN A 89 21.12 -0.94 34.71
CA ASN A 89 21.82 -0.89 35.98
C ASN A 89 21.48 -2.18 36.74
N THR A 90 22.48 -3.03 36.91
CA THR A 90 22.38 -4.32 37.60
C THR A 90 22.35 -4.05 39.09
N ASP A 91 21.20 -3.61 39.59
CA ASP A 91 20.87 -3.67 41.01
C ASP A 91 19.39 -3.95 41.15
N CYS A 92 19.08 -5.24 41.18
CA CYS A 92 17.99 -5.87 41.93
C CYS A 92 17.89 -7.35 41.51
N SER A 93 18.46 -8.23 42.33
CA SER A 93 18.00 -9.61 42.39
C SER A 93 16.53 -9.60 42.82
N GLY A 94 15.62 -10.07 41.98
CA GLY A 94 14.23 -10.22 42.38
C GLY A 94 13.25 -10.26 41.22
N ALA A 95 12.76 -11.46 40.92
CA ALA A 95 11.57 -11.78 40.14
C ALA A 95 11.55 -11.38 38.64
N LYS A 96 11.48 -12.41 37.77
CA LYS A 96 10.98 -12.28 36.40
C LYS A 96 9.53 -11.79 36.43
N LEU A 97 9.32 -10.48 36.39
CA LEU A 97 7.98 -9.93 36.17
C LEU A 97 7.50 -10.36 34.78
N PRO A 98 6.29 -10.92 34.65
CA PRO A 98 5.74 -11.26 33.34
C PRO A 98 5.67 -9.97 32.52
N ARG A 99 6.07 -10.08 31.25
CA ARG A 99 6.00 -9.00 30.26
C ARG A 99 4.65 -8.30 30.40
N ARG A 100 4.63 -7.11 31.01
CA ARG A 100 3.42 -6.29 31.08
C ARG A 100 2.97 -6.08 29.65
N PHE A 101 1.77 -6.56 29.34
CA PHE A 101 1.10 -6.29 28.08
C PHE A 101 1.12 -4.77 27.86
N ARG A 102 1.80 -4.32 26.82
CA ARG A 102 1.85 -2.91 26.44
C ARG A 102 0.81 -2.70 25.35
N PRO A 103 -0.37 -2.15 25.67
CA PRO A 103 -1.42 -2.01 24.67
C PRO A 103 -0.95 -1.11 23.51
N PRO A 104 -1.38 -1.42 22.26
CA PRO A 104 -1.09 -0.58 21.11
C PRO A 104 -1.69 0.82 21.29
N ALA A 105 -1.05 1.84 20.70
CA ALA A 105 -1.31 3.25 20.99
C ALA A 105 -2.76 3.70 20.75
N TRP A 106 -3.53 2.99 19.90
CA TRP A 106 -4.92 3.29 19.63
C TRP A 106 -5.85 2.98 20.82
N LEU A 107 -5.46 2.08 21.72
CA LEU A 107 -6.25 1.73 22.91
C LEU A 107 -6.18 2.81 24.00
N ARG A 108 -5.04 3.52 24.11
CA ARG A 108 -4.85 4.63 25.08
C ARG A 108 -5.69 5.87 24.80
N ARG A 109 -6.27 6.00 23.60
CA ARG A 109 -7.01 7.19 23.19
C ARG A 109 -8.46 7.19 23.72
N ARG A 110 -8.96 6.04 24.20
CA ARG A 110 -10.37 5.88 24.64
C ARG A 110 -10.61 6.24 26.11
N GLU A 111 -9.56 6.30 26.94
CA GLU A 111 -9.68 6.57 28.38
C GLU A 111 -9.79 8.07 28.73
N ARG A 112 -9.61 8.98 27.77
CA ARG A 112 -9.72 10.44 28.01
C ARG A 112 -11.11 11.04 27.77
N LEU A 113 -12.14 10.24 27.50
CA LEU A 113 -13.47 10.75 27.13
C LEU A 113 -14.60 10.35 28.08
N HIS A 114 -14.29 9.77 29.24
CA HIS A 114 -15.28 9.47 30.29
C HIS A 114 -14.88 10.16 31.60
N ASP A 115 -15.02 11.48 31.63
CA ASP A 115 -15.34 12.21 32.84
C ASP A 115 -16.79 12.71 32.66
N PRO A 116 -17.79 12.18 33.38
CA PRO A 116 -19.06 12.86 33.51
C PRO A 116 -18.87 14.06 34.47
N PRO A 117 -19.25 15.29 34.10
CA PRO A 117 -19.30 16.35 35.09
C PRO A 117 -20.36 15.97 36.15
N GLY A 118 -19.91 15.84 37.39
CA GLY A 118 -20.79 15.96 38.55
C GLY A 118 -21.30 17.39 38.68
N TRP A 119 -22.50 17.47 39.26
CA TRP A 119 -23.36 18.65 39.51
C TRP A 119 -24.21 19.08 38.32
#